data_AF-A0A4P9UP89-F1
#
_entry.id   AF-A0A4P9UP89-F1
#
_cell.length_a   1.000
_cell.length_b   1.000
_cell.length_c   1.000
_cell.angle_alpha   90.00
_cell.angle_beta   90.00
_cell.angle_gamma   90.00
#
_symmetry.space_group_name_H-M   'P 1'
#
loop_
_entity.id
_entity.type
_entity.pdbx_description
1 polymer ?
#
loop_
_entity_poly.entity_id
_entity_poly.type
_entity_poly.pdbx_seq_one_letter_code
_entity_poly.pdbx_strand_id
1 'polypeptide(L)'
;MPIFILSCLSLGYLADNNHPLVAYLLSPFVIPIMGTVMVLSGIGVLIDKPSYLNWHDFFASSTLFVWFTYWHRFFEPDAPMFIYFPYFLAFISLITVILFVGQRKNIDHETLKVMLKIAERKRLLSMVTMAFSVACLFLIEHFLLFPVAITLFIIQYSLLECVKQDEQ
;
A
#
# COMPACT_ATOMS: atom_id res chain seq x y z
N MET A 1 -0.03 -7.99 -4.41
CA MET A 1 0.57 -6.68 -4.70
C MET A 1 2.08 -6.83 -4.92
N PRO A 2 2.51 -7.55 -5.97
CA PRO A 2 3.93 -7.79 -6.21
C PRO A 2 4.73 -6.51 -6.46
N ILE A 3 4.16 -5.50 -7.13
CA ILE A 3 4.89 -4.26 -7.46
C ILE A 3 5.23 -3.50 -6.17
N PHE A 4 4.28 -3.41 -5.25
CA PHE A 4 4.44 -2.78 -3.95
C PHE A 4 5.48 -3.51 -3.11
N ILE A 5 5.42 -4.84 -3.04
CA ILE A 5 6.42 -5.64 -2.30
C ILE A 5 7.82 -5.38 -2.85
N LEU A 6 8.00 -5.45 -4.18
CA LEU A 6 9.29 -5.18 -4.80
C LEU A 6 9.75 -3.74 -4.57
N SER A 7 8.83 -2.78 -4.61
CA SER A 7 9.13 -1.37 -4.33
C SER A 7 9.59 -1.17 -2.90
N CYS A 8 8.91 -1.79 -1.92
CA CYS A 8 9.30 -1.78 -0.51
C CYS A 8 10.68 -2.39 -0.29
N LEU A 9 10.94 -3.59 -0.83
CA LEU A 9 12.23 -4.25 -0.69
C LEU A 9 13.36 -3.44 -1.34
N SER A 10 13.12 -2.93 -2.54
CA SER A 10 14.09 -2.10 -3.25
C SER A 10 14.38 -0.81 -2.47
N LEU A 11 13.34 -0.14 -1.99
CA LEU A 11 13.48 1.13 -1.27
C LEU A 11 14.20 0.94 0.07
N GLY A 12 13.83 -0.10 0.84
CA GLY A 12 14.51 -0.46 2.09
C GLY A 12 15.98 -0.80 1.86
N TYR A 13 16.28 -1.59 0.83
CA TYR A 13 17.67 -1.94 0.46
C TYR A 13 18.49 -0.71 0.06
N LEU A 14 17.93 0.17 -0.77
CA LEU A 14 18.62 1.39 -1.21
C LEU A 14 18.90 2.34 -0.04
N ALA A 15 17.94 2.49 0.87
CA ALA A 15 18.09 3.31 2.07
C ALA A 15 19.15 2.74 3.02
N ASP A 16 19.11 1.43 3.28
CA ASP A 16 20.04 0.73 4.19
C ASP A 16 21.50 0.81 3.72
N ASN A 17 21.72 0.76 2.40
CA ASN A 17 23.06 0.80 1.80
C ASN A 17 23.54 2.21 1.42
N ASN A 18 22.79 3.27 1.77
CA ASN A 18 23.08 4.65 1.36
C ASN A 18 23.38 4.78 -0.15
N HIS A 19 22.61 4.05 -0.97
CA HIS A 19 22.90 3.93 -2.39
C HIS A 19 22.69 5.30 -3.09
N PRO A 20 23.53 5.70 -4.06
CA PRO A 20 23.41 7.00 -4.75
C PRO A 20 22.05 7.21 -5.46
N LEU A 21 21.32 6.13 -5.75
CA LEU A 21 19.97 6.21 -6.30
C LEU A 21 18.96 6.89 -5.36
N VAL A 22 19.22 6.90 -4.05
CA VAL A 22 18.38 7.63 -3.07
C VAL A 22 18.35 9.12 -3.42
N ALA A 23 19.46 9.72 -3.85
CA ALA A 23 19.47 11.12 -4.25
C ALA A 23 18.53 11.41 -5.44
N TYR A 24 18.39 10.47 -6.38
CA TYR A 24 17.43 10.59 -7.47
C TYR A 24 15.99 10.40 -7.02
N LEU A 25 15.75 9.53 -6.03
CA LEU A 25 14.44 9.35 -5.40
C LEU A 25 14.00 10.59 -4.61
N LEU A 26 14.95 11.35 -4.08
CA LEU A 26 14.70 12.62 -3.38
C LEU A 26 14.57 13.83 -4.31
N SER A 27 14.62 13.61 -5.62
CA SER A 27 14.45 14.66 -6.62
C SER A 27 13.08 15.35 -6.53
N PRO A 28 13.01 16.67 -6.79
CA PRO A 28 11.76 17.42 -6.76
C PRO A 28 10.69 16.89 -7.73
N PHE A 29 11.07 16.10 -8.73
CA PHE A 29 10.14 15.50 -9.70
C PHE A 29 9.38 14.28 -9.17
N VAL A 30 9.85 13.61 -8.12
CA VAL A 30 9.24 12.35 -7.66
C VAL A 30 7.87 12.58 -7.07
N ILE A 31 7.69 13.61 -6.23
CA ILE A 31 6.38 13.93 -5.64
C ILE A 31 5.31 14.23 -6.71
N PRO A 32 5.51 15.12 -7.69
CA PRO A 32 4.48 15.37 -8.70
C PRO A 32 4.20 14.13 -9.56
N ILE A 33 5.23 13.39 -9.99
CA ILE A 33 5.04 12.19 -10.83
C ILE A 33 4.29 11.10 -10.05
N MET A 34 4.80 10.72 -8.88
CA MET A 34 4.19 9.65 -8.08
C MET A 34 2.87 10.10 -7.46
N GLY A 35 2.71 11.37 -7.13
CA GLY A 35 1.44 11.95 -6.70
C GLY A 35 0.37 11.86 -7.80
N THR A 36 0.72 12.14 -9.06
CA THR A 36 -0.21 11.93 -10.18
C THR A 36 -0.56 10.45 -10.35
N VAL A 37 0.42 9.54 -10.28
CA VAL A 37 0.16 8.09 -10.34
C VAL A 37 -0.74 7.65 -9.18
N MET A 38 -0.53 8.18 -7.97
CA MET A 38 -1.36 7.91 -6.79
C MET A 38 -2.81 8.36 -6.98
N VAL A 39 -3.03 9.56 -7.51
CA VAL A 39 -4.39 10.05 -7.78
C VAL A 39 -5.06 9.25 -8.89
N LEU A 40 -4.38 9.01 -10.01
CA LEU A 40 -4.94 8.25 -11.14
C LEU A 40 -5.26 6.81 -10.75
N SER A 41 -4.35 6.17 -10.02
CA SER A 41 -4.56 4.79 -9.55
C SER A 41 -5.68 4.72 -8.52
N GLY A 42 -5.79 5.72 -7.64
CA GLY A 42 -6.90 5.79 -6.72
C GLY A 42 -8.27 5.98 -7.39
N ILE A 43 -8.35 6.85 -8.41
CA ILE A 43 -9.55 6.96 -9.25
C ILE A 43 -9.84 5.62 -9.94
N GLY A 44 -8.80 4.92 -10.43
CA GLY A 44 -8.90 3.59 -11.02
C GLY A 44 -9.53 2.55 -10.07
N VAL A 45 -9.14 2.57 -8.79
CA VAL A 45 -9.75 1.73 -7.73
C VAL A 45 -11.23 2.08 -7.55
N LEU A 46 -11.59 3.36 -7.49
CA LEU A 46 -12.96 3.79 -7.18
C LEU A 46 -13.97 3.58 -8.31
N ILE A 47 -13.50 3.48 -9.56
CA ILE A 47 -14.34 3.27 -10.76
C ILE A 47 -14.50 1.77 -11.07
N ASP A 48 -13.89 0.86 -10.29
CA ASP A 48 -13.88 -0.59 -10.57
C ASP A 48 -13.44 -0.90 -12.03
N LYS A 49 -12.43 -0.16 -12.55
CA LYS A 49 -11.92 -0.32 -13.93
C LYS A 49 -11.39 -1.76 -14.15
N PRO A 50 -11.44 -2.30 -15.39
CA PRO A 50 -11.25 -3.73 -15.63
C PRO A 50 -9.84 -4.25 -15.27
N SER A 51 -9.87 -5.53 -14.88
CA SER A 51 -8.94 -6.32 -14.06
C SER A 51 -7.50 -6.52 -14.56
N TYR A 52 -7.10 -5.96 -15.70
CA TYR A 52 -5.76 -6.22 -16.24
C TYR A 52 -4.66 -5.45 -15.49
N LEU A 53 -5.02 -4.30 -14.91
CA LEU A 53 -4.12 -3.49 -14.10
C LEU A 53 -4.50 -3.59 -12.62
N ASN A 54 -3.53 -3.94 -11.77
CA ASN A 54 -3.72 -3.97 -10.32
C ASN A 54 -3.62 -2.54 -9.74
N TRP A 55 -4.72 -1.77 -9.85
CA TRP A 55 -4.77 -0.38 -9.41
C TRP A 55 -4.41 -0.17 -7.95
N HIS A 56 -4.75 -1.12 -7.07
CA HIS A 56 -4.38 -1.06 -5.65
C HIS A 56 -2.87 -1.14 -5.46
N ASP A 57 -2.18 -1.95 -6.26
CA ASP A 57 -0.73 -2.12 -6.23
C ASP A 57 0.00 -0.84 -6.64
N PHE A 58 -0.47 -0.19 -7.72
CA PHE A 58 0.05 1.11 -8.16
C PHE A 58 -0.22 2.21 -7.14
N PHE A 59 -1.42 2.24 -6.54
CA PHE A 59 -1.76 3.19 -5.50
C PHE A 59 -0.79 3.05 -4.32
N ALA A 60 -0.64 1.86 -3.73
CA ALA A 60 0.25 1.65 -2.60
C ALA A 60 1.72 1.96 -2.94
N SER A 61 2.18 1.56 -4.12
CA SER A 61 3.57 1.80 -4.57
C SER A 61 3.85 3.30 -4.72
N SER A 62 2.96 4.02 -5.39
CA SER A 62 3.11 5.46 -5.56
C SER A 62 3.01 6.22 -4.23
N THR A 63 2.10 5.82 -3.34
CA THR A 63 2.00 6.36 -1.97
C THR A 63 3.28 6.14 -1.16
N LEU A 64 3.94 4.97 -1.31
CA LEU A 64 5.25 4.70 -0.69
C LEU A 64 6.33 5.68 -1.17
N PHE A 65 6.43 5.92 -2.48
CA PHE A 65 7.42 6.87 -3.01
C PHE A 65 7.13 8.31 -2.61
N VAL A 66 5.85 8.70 -2.58
CA VAL A 66 5.43 10.02 -2.08
C VAL A 66 5.81 10.15 -0.61
N TRP A 67 5.48 9.17 0.22
CA TRP A 67 5.86 9.12 1.64
C TRP A 67 7.36 9.31 1.82
N PHE A 68 8.16 8.46 1.16
CA PHE A 68 9.61 8.46 1.30
C PHE A 68 10.20 9.82 0.95
N THR A 69 9.81 10.37 -0.21
CA THR A 69 10.33 11.65 -0.70
C THR A 69 9.84 12.83 0.12
N TYR A 70 8.57 12.83 0.52
CA TYR A 70 7.96 13.92 1.25
C TYR A 70 8.51 14.00 2.67
N TRP A 71 8.64 12.87 3.37
CA TRP A 71 9.09 12.83 4.76
C TRP A 71 10.58 13.12 4.93
N HIS A 72 11.42 12.81 3.93
CA HIS A 72 12.84 13.21 3.94
C HIS A 72 13.07 14.73 4.02
N ARG A 73 12.03 15.54 3.81
CA ARG A 73 12.10 17.00 3.99
C ARG A 73 11.99 17.44 5.46
N PHE A 74 11.49 16.55 6.33
CA PHE A 74 11.15 16.87 7.71
C PHE A 74 11.93 16.05 8.74
N PHE A 75 12.38 14.86 8.36
CA PHE A 75 13.15 13.96 9.21
C PHE A 75 14.62 13.91 8.79
N GLU A 76 15.47 13.50 9.72
CA GLU A 76 16.88 13.26 9.44
C GLU A 76 17.03 12.16 8.35
N PRO A 77 18.00 12.30 7.42
CA PRO A 77 18.16 11.36 6.30
C PRO A 77 18.41 9.90 6.73
N ASP A 78 18.98 9.70 7.90
CA ASP A 78 19.30 8.42 8.52
C ASP A 78 18.21 7.92 9.48
N ALA A 79 17.04 8.57 9.49
CA ALA A 79 15.94 8.15 10.35
C ALA A 79 15.56 6.68 10.07
N PRO A 80 15.50 5.83 11.10
CA PRO A 80 15.38 4.37 10.94
C PRO A 80 14.12 3.95 10.21
N MET A 81 13.06 4.77 10.27
CA MET A 81 11.80 4.50 9.58
C MET A 81 11.96 4.36 8.06
N PHE A 82 12.89 5.07 7.43
CA PHE A 82 13.13 4.98 5.98
C PHE A 82 13.69 3.62 5.54
N ILE A 83 14.27 2.86 6.49
CA ILE A 83 14.79 1.51 6.28
C ILE A 83 13.74 0.48 6.73
N TYR A 84 13.25 0.59 7.96
CA TYR A 84 12.43 -0.47 8.57
C TYR A 84 10.97 -0.46 8.11
N PHE A 85 10.36 0.69 7.82
CA PHE A 85 8.96 0.71 7.37
C PHE A 85 8.78 0.01 6.03
N PRO A 86 9.63 0.22 5.00
CA PRO A 86 9.54 -0.55 3.77
C PRO A 86 9.65 -2.07 4.01
N TYR A 87 10.61 -2.54 4.79
CA TYR A 87 10.72 -3.98 5.09
C TYR A 87 9.50 -4.54 5.83
N PHE A 88 9.01 -3.80 6.84
CA PHE A 88 7.78 -4.15 7.55
C PHE A 88 6.59 -4.25 6.60
N LEU A 89 6.39 -3.26 5.72
CA LEU A 89 5.27 -3.23 4.77
C LEU A 89 5.37 -4.36 3.73
N ALA A 90 6.57 -4.68 3.25
CA ALA A 90 6.79 -5.83 2.38
C ALA A 90 6.39 -7.14 3.08
N PHE A 91 6.83 -7.33 4.33
CA PHE A 91 6.53 -8.52 5.12
C PHE A 91 5.04 -8.67 5.39
N ILE A 92 4.37 -7.60 5.82
CA ILE A 92 2.93 -7.59 6.05
C ILE A 92 2.16 -7.87 4.75
N SER A 93 2.58 -7.27 3.63
CA SER A 93 1.95 -7.54 2.32
C SER A 93 2.11 -9.00 1.90
N LEU A 94 3.28 -9.60 2.11
CA LEU A 94 3.49 -11.01 1.81
C LEU A 94 2.61 -11.91 2.68
N ILE A 95 2.60 -11.68 4.00
CA ILE A 95 1.80 -12.47 4.94
C ILE A 95 0.31 -12.36 4.63
N THR A 96 -0.20 -11.15 4.44
CA THR A 96 -1.63 -10.94 4.16
C THR A 96 -2.03 -11.62 2.85
N VAL A 97 -1.22 -11.51 1.79
CA VAL A 97 -1.50 -12.23 0.54
C VAL A 97 -1.50 -13.74 0.76
N ILE A 98 -0.53 -14.29 1.49
CA ILE A 98 -0.48 -15.74 1.76
C ILE A 98 -1.66 -16.21 2.61
N LEU A 99 -2.01 -15.48 3.67
CA LEU A 99 -3.10 -15.86 4.57
C LEU A 99 -4.46 -15.79 3.88
N PHE A 100 -4.76 -14.70 3.19
CA PHE A 100 -6.09 -14.53 2.58
C PHE A 100 -6.21 -15.27 1.24
N VAL A 101 -5.22 -15.13 0.35
CA VAL A 101 -5.30 -15.74 -1.00
C VAL A 101 -4.83 -17.19 -0.98
N GLY A 102 -3.75 -17.49 -0.24
CA GLY A 102 -3.16 -18.83 -0.20
C GLY A 102 -3.96 -19.84 0.64
N GLN A 103 -4.59 -19.40 1.74
CA GLN A 103 -5.37 -20.29 2.62
C GLN A 103 -6.88 -20.24 2.37
N ARG A 104 -7.36 -19.61 1.29
CA ARG A 104 -8.79 -19.48 0.97
C ARG A 104 -9.57 -20.79 1.09
N LYS A 105 -9.01 -21.90 0.59
CA LYS A 105 -9.66 -23.23 0.64
C LYS A 105 -9.89 -23.78 2.05
N ASN A 106 -9.18 -23.22 3.04
CA ASN A 106 -9.27 -23.60 4.44
C ASN A 106 -10.12 -22.61 5.26
N ILE A 107 -10.65 -21.54 4.63
CA ILE A 107 -11.54 -20.59 5.30
C ILE A 107 -12.90 -21.27 5.50
N ASP A 108 -13.41 -21.24 6.73
CA ASP A 108 -14.72 -21.78 7.06
C ASP A 108 -15.84 -20.95 6.44
N HIS A 109 -16.98 -21.59 6.20
CA HIS A 109 -18.10 -20.98 5.50
C HIS A 109 -18.69 -19.77 6.24
N GLU A 110 -18.69 -19.78 7.58
CA GLU A 110 -19.18 -18.66 8.39
C GLU A 110 -18.26 -17.44 8.27
N THR A 111 -16.94 -17.64 8.33
CA THR A 111 -15.98 -16.56 8.08
C THR A 111 -16.11 -15.99 6.67
N LEU A 112 -16.28 -16.85 5.65
CA LEU A 112 -16.45 -16.40 4.27
C LEU A 112 -17.70 -15.52 4.12
N LYS A 113 -18.80 -15.88 4.78
CA LYS A 113 -20.05 -15.10 4.77
C LYS A 113 -19.87 -13.71 5.39
N VAL A 114 -19.08 -13.61 6.47
CA VAL A 114 -18.71 -12.31 7.06
C VAL A 114 -17.85 -11.49 6.10
N MET A 115 -16.86 -12.11 5.46
CA MET A 115 -16.00 -11.44 4.46
C MET A 115 -16.80 -10.90 3.27
N LEU A 116 -17.74 -11.68 2.74
CA LEU A 116 -18.67 -11.25 1.68
C LEU A 116 -19.49 -10.03 2.09
N LYS A 117 -20.05 -10.04 3.31
CA LYS A 117 -20.82 -8.90 3.84
C LYS A 117 -19.98 -7.62 3.98
N ILE A 118 -18.69 -7.76 4.29
CA ILE A 118 -17.75 -6.63 4.31
C ILE A 118 -17.46 -6.16 2.88
N ALA A 119 -17.29 -7.09 1.94
CA ALA A 119 -17.03 -6.81 0.54
C ALA A 119 -18.21 -6.12 -0.19
N GLU A 120 -19.46 -6.27 0.28
CA GLU A 120 -20.60 -5.49 -0.23
C GLU A 120 -20.35 -3.97 -0.18
N ARG A 121 -19.53 -3.51 0.78
CA ARG A 121 -19.14 -2.10 0.95
C ARG A 121 -17.76 -1.80 0.36
N LYS A 122 -17.25 -2.62 -0.57
CA LYS A 122 -15.89 -2.53 -1.16
C LYS A 122 -15.47 -1.11 -1.52
N ARG A 123 -16.34 -0.35 -2.21
CA ARG A 123 -16.02 1.00 -2.68
C ARG A 123 -15.83 1.98 -1.52
N LEU A 124 -16.73 1.94 -0.53
CA LEU A 124 -16.63 2.79 0.66
C LEU A 124 -15.38 2.42 1.46
N LEU A 125 -15.14 1.12 1.64
CA LEU A 125 -13.98 0.62 2.38
C LEU A 125 -12.67 1.05 1.71
N SER A 126 -12.56 0.92 0.38
CA SER A 126 -11.37 1.37 -0.38
C SER A 126 -11.20 2.87 -0.30
N MET A 127 -12.29 3.63 -0.43
CA MET A 127 -12.25 5.08 -0.31
C MET A 127 -11.74 5.52 1.06
N VAL A 128 -12.21 4.90 2.14
CA VAL A 128 -11.83 5.24 3.52
C VAL A 128 -10.36 4.90 3.78
N THR A 129 -9.91 3.69 3.46
CA THR A 129 -8.51 3.29 3.71
C THR A 129 -7.53 4.07 2.86
N MET A 130 -7.88 4.37 1.60
CA MET A 130 -7.06 5.22 0.73
C MET A 130 -6.99 6.65 1.24
N ALA A 131 -8.13 7.26 1.56
CA ALA A 131 -8.17 8.62 2.12
C ALA A 131 -7.40 8.70 3.43
N PHE A 132 -7.52 7.68 4.29
CA PHE A 132 -6.76 7.58 5.52
C PHE A 132 -5.25 7.50 5.25
N SER A 133 -4.80 6.64 4.33
CA SER A 133 -3.38 6.54 3.96
C SER A 133 -2.78 7.85 3.44
N VAL A 134 -3.55 8.60 2.64
CA VAL A 134 -3.14 9.91 2.13
C VAL A 134 -3.13 10.95 3.25
N ALA A 135 -4.14 10.96 4.12
CA ALA A 135 -4.19 11.88 5.26
C ALA A 135 -2.99 11.68 6.20
N CYS A 136 -2.60 10.43 6.45
CA CYS A 136 -1.43 10.11 7.28
C CYS A 136 -0.11 10.68 6.72
N LEU A 137 0.02 10.92 5.41
CA LEU A 137 1.21 11.57 4.86
C LEU A 137 1.42 12.98 5.43
N PHE A 138 0.35 13.67 5.79
CA PHE A 138 0.40 15.03 6.32
C PHE A 138 0.53 15.09 7.85
N LEU A 139 0.35 13.96 8.53
CA LEU A 139 0.40 13.85 10.00
C LEU A 139 1.81 13.44 10.48
N ILE A 140 2.80 14.28 10.19
CA ILE A 140 4.22 14.03 10.46
C ILE A 140 4.48 13.73 11.94
N GLU A 141 3.84 14.45 12.86
CA GLU A 141 3.96 14.23 14.31
C GLU A 141 3.48 12.84 14.75
N HIS A 142 2.62 12.21 13.96
CA HIS A 142 2.03 10.90 14.22
C HIS A 142 2.53 9.90 13.18
N PHE A 143 3.84 9.87 12.94
CA PHE A 143 4.49 9.13 11.86
C PHE A 143 4.16 7.62 11.83
N LEU A 144 3.82 7.02 12.98
CA LEU A 144 3.37 5.62 13.06
C LEU A 144 2.01 5.36 12.41
N LEU A 145 1.19 6.40 12.19
CA LEU A 145 -0.11 6.24 11.53
C LEU A 145 0.04 5.82 10.06
N PHE A 146 1.14 6.22 9.39
CA PHE A 146 1.36 5.85 7.99
C PHE A 146 1.48 4.33 7.77
N PRO A 147 2.40 3.60 8.42
CA PRO A 147 2.48 2.15 8.24
C PRO A 147 1.20 1.42 8.70
N VAL A 148 0.49 1.95 9.70
CA VAL A 148 -0.82 1.42 10.12
C VAL A 148 -1.87 1.58 9.01
N ALA A 149 -1.98 2.78 8.42
CA ALA A 149 -2.93 3.06 7.36
C ALA A 149 -2.68 2.20 6.11
N ILE A 150 -1.42 2.05 5.70
CA ILE A 150 -1.05 1.19 4.58
C ILE A 150 -1.32 -0.28 4.90
N THR A 151 -1.08 -0.73 6.14
CA THR A 151 -1.42 -2.09 6.56
C THR A 151 -2.92 -2.36 6.44
N LEU A 152 -3.77 -1.43 6.90
CA LEU A 152 -5.22 -1.54 6.75
C LEU A 152 -5.64 -1.62 5.28
N PHE A 153 -5.03 -0.79 4.42
CA PHE A 153 -5.25 -0.83 2.97
C PHE A 153 -4.86 -2.18 2.35
N ILE A 154 -3.72 -2.76 2.75
CA ILE A 154 -3.23 -4.07 2.27
C ILE A 154 -4.15 -5.21 2.73
N ILE A 155 -4.56 -5.22 4.00
CA ILE A 155 -5.51 -6.22 4.54
C ILE A 155 -6.81 -6.16 3.75
N GLN A 156 -7.31 -4.93 3.55
CA GLN A 156 -8.53 -4.72 2.80
C GLN A 156 -8.43 -5.22 1.35
N TYR A 157 -7.35 -4.88 0.65
CA TYR A 157 -7.10 -5.38 -0.70
C TYR A 157 -7.09 -6.91 -0.74
N SER A 158 -6.40 -7.53 0.22
CA SER A 158 -6.27 -8.99 0.30
C SER A 158 -7.62 -9.67 0.55
N LEU A 159 -8.48 -9.07 1.39
CA LEU A 159 -9.85 -9.51 1.61
C LEU A 159 -10.68 -9.43 0.32
N LEU A 160 -10.63 -8.31 -0.39
CA LEU A 160 -11.36 -8.12 -1.64
C LEU A 160 -10.92 -9.11 -2.73
N GLU A 161 -9.60 -9.35 -2.84
CA GLU A 161 -9.06 -10.31 -3.82
C GLU A 161 -9.46 -11.75 -3.47
N CYS A 162 -9.50 -12.10 -2.18
CA CYS A 162 -9.98 -13.40 -1.71
C CYS A 162 -11.45 -13.65 -2.09
N VAL A 163 -12.30 -12.64 -1.93
CA VAL A 163 -13.75 -12.73 -2.20
C VAL A 163 -14.07 -12.70 -3.70
N LYS A 164 -13.32 -11.95 -4.51
CA LYS A 164 -13.55 -11.81 -5.95
C LYS A 164 -13.52 -13.16 -6.71
N GLN A 165 -12.82 -14.15 -6.18
CA GLN A 165 -12.74 -15.48 -6.77
C GLN A 165 -13.96 -16.39 -6.48
N ASP A 166 -14.98 -15.92 -5.76
CA ASP A 166 -16.29 -16.61 -5.58
C ASP A 166 -17.36 -16.13 -6.57
N GLU A 167 -17.18 -14.96 -7.20
CA GLU A 167 -18.12 -14.42 -8.20
C GLU A 167 -17.89 -14.99 -9.63
N GLN A 168 -16.91 -15.88 -9.80
CA GLN A 168 -16.57 -16.57 -11.06
C GLN A 168 -16.81 -18.08 -10.95
#